data_AF-A0A410DPV3-F1
#
_entry.id   AF-A0A410DPV3-F1
#
_cell.length_a   1.000
_cell.length_b   1.000
_cell.length_c   1.000
_cell.angle_alpha   90.00
_cell.angle_beta   90.00
_cell.angle_gamma   90.00
#
_symmetry.space_group_name_H-M   'P 1'
#
loop_
_entity.id
_entity.type
_entity.pdbx_description
1 polymer ?
#
loop_
_entity_poly.entity_id
_entity_poly.type
_entity_poly.pdbx_seq_one_letter_code
_entity_poly.pdbx_strand_id
1 'polypeptide(L)'
;MNKKSIPIVMILFVIIAAIRYFPIEKIPFPVVIVILISCMLLSIFSVLRYKGSNKERVYLIVMTILVILLLCTIVMAVIIQNNYPQLSVHVKPIFVSLMAILFVTLLIVVFANALYKSNNIGNSKKK
;
A
#
# COMPACT_ATOMS: atom_id res chain seq x y z
N MET A 1 6.83 -13.63 -13.49
CA MET A 1 6.58 -12.98 -12.19
C MET A 1 7.73 -13.36 -11.27
N ASN A 2 8.52 -12.41 -10.74
CA ASN A 2 9.55 -12.79 -9.77
C ASN A 2 8.78 -13.30 -8.55
N LYS A 3 8.91 -14.59 -8.20
CA LYS A 3 8.06 -15.30 -7.22
C LYS A 3 8.02 -14.64 -5.83
N LYS A 4 8.85 -13.62 -5.59
CA LYS A 4 9.00 -12.86 -4.34
C LYS A 4 8.04 -11.67 -4.17
N SER A 5 7.38 -11.17 -5.22
CA SER A 5 6.51 -9.97 -5.12
C SER A 5 5.05 -10.26 -4.81
N ILE A 6 4.55 -11.44 -5.24
CA ILE A 6 3.20 -11.95 -4.95
C ILE A 6 2.95 -12.07 -3.43
N PRO A 7 3.87 -12.64 -2.62
CA PRO A 7 3.63 -12.75 -1.18
C PRO A 7 3.55 -11.39 -0.52
N ILE A 8 4.28 -10.37 -0.98
CA ILE A 8 4.23 -9.02 -0.39
C ILE A 8 2.86 -8.37 -0.58
N VAL A 9 2.28 -8.48 -1.78
CA VAL A 9 0.93 -7.95 -2.06
C VAL A 9 -0.14 -8.73 -1.29
N MET A 10 0.03 -10.04 -1.17
CA MET A 10 -0.88 -10.89 -0.39
C MET A 10 -0.79 -10.61 1.11
N ILE A 11 0.42 -10.39 1.64
CA ILE A 11 0.65 -9.97 3.03
C ILE A 11 0.03 -8.60 3.29
N LEU A 12 0.16 -7.63 2.38
CA LEU A 12 -0.50 -6.34 2.48
C LEU A 12 -2.02 -6.49 2.55
N PHE A 13 -2.61 -7.36 1.73
CA PHE A 13 -4.04 -7.65 1.75
C PHE A 13 -4.48 -8.31 3.07
N VAL A 14 -3.70 -9.24 3.60
CA VAL A 14 -3.96 -9.90 4.89
C VAL A 14 -3.82 -8.91 6.04
N ILE A 15 -2.85 -8.00 6.01
CA ILE A 15 -2.70 -6.94 7.02
C ILE A 15 -3.90 -5.99 6.98
N ILE A 16 -4.32 -5.54 5.79
CA ILE A 16 -5.49 -4.67 5.62
C ILE A 16 -6.78 -5.38 6.10
N ALA A 17 -6.93 -6.67 5.79
CA ALA A 17 -8.06 -7.47 6.26
C ALA A 17 -8.03 -7.71 7.77
N ALA A 18 -6.85 -7.96 8.34
CA ALA A 18 -6.65 -8.13 9.78
C ALA A 18 -6.97 -6.86 10.57
N ILE A 19 -6.61 -5.67 10.05
CA ILE A 19 -6.96 -4.36 10.61
C ILE A 19 -8.49 -4.16 10.63
N ARG A 20 -9.24 -4.80 9.73
CA ARG A 20 -10.70 -4.73 9.66
C ARG A 20 -11.41 -5.70 10.61
N TYR A 21 -10.77 -6.83 10.93
CA TYR A 21 -11.34 -7.90 11.77
C TYR A 21 -10.93 -7.79 13.23
N PHE A 22 -9.73 -7.26 13.52
CA PHE A 22 -9.35 -6.86 14.87
C PHE A 22 -9.83 -5.42 15.12
N PRO A 23 -10.68 -5.18 16.13
CA PRO A 23 -10.94 -3.82 16.55
C PRO A 23 -9.61 -3.23 17.01
N ILE A 24 -9.12 -2.23 16.26
CA ILE A 24 -7.88 -1.49 16.49
C ILE A 24 -7.85 -0.90 17.93
N GLU A 25 -9.01 -0.83 18.58
CA GLU A 25 -9.23 -0.44 19.99
C GLU A 25 -8.34 -1.17 21.00
N LYS A 26 -7.89 -2.41 20.74
CA LYS A 26 -7.04 -3.16 21.68
C LYS A 26 -5.54 -3.07 21.40
N ILE A 27 -5.12 -2.50 20.27
CA ILE A 27 -3.70 -2.37 19.95
C ILE A 27 -3.23 -0.99 20.43
N PRO A 28 -2.17 -0.91 21.27
CA PRO A 28 -1.66 0.37 21.72
C PRO A 28 -1.30 1.22 20.50
N PHE A 29 -1.82 2.44 20.43
CA PHE A 29 -1.59 3.37 19.33
C PHE A 29 -0.10 3.53 18.92
N PRO A 30 0.87 3.54 19.85
CA PRO A 30 2.29 3.55 19.50
C PRO A 30 2.74 2.33 18.68
N VAL A 31 2.18 1.14 18.95
CA VAL A 31 2.51 -0.10 18.23
C VAL A 31 2.03 -0.02 16.78
N VAL A 32 0.85 0.56 16.55
CA VAL A 32 0.31 0.78 15.19
C VAL A 32 1.23 1.70 14.38
N ILE A 33 1.70 2.80 14.99
CA ILE A 33 2.65 3.72 14.35
C ILE A 33 3.96 3.00 14.01
N VAL A 34 4.53 2.23 14.94
CA VAL A 34 5.80 1.51 14.73
C VAL A 34 5.68 0.51 13.59
N ILE A 35 4.60 -0.26 13.52
CA ILE A 35 4.35 -1.22 12.44
C ILE A 35 4.24 -0.50 11.09
N LEU A 36 3.53 0.63 11.04
CA LEU A 36 3.35 1.41 9.82
C LEU A 36 4.67 2.03 9.32
N ILE A 37 5.47 2.61 10.22
CA ILE A 37 6.80 3.15 9.88
C ILE A 37 7.70 2.03 9.36
N SER A 38 7.69 0.87 10.02
CA SER A 38 8.45 -0.30 9.59
C SER A 38 8.05 -0.74 8.17
N CYS A 39 6.75 -0.74 7.87
CA CYS A 39 6.22 -1.07 6.55
C CYS A 39 6.67 -0.07 5.47
N MET A 40 6.68 1.23 5.78
CA MET A 40 7.19 2.28 4.88
C MET A 40 8.68 2.08 4.58
N LEU A 41 9.50 1.84 5.61
CA LEU A 41 10.95 1.62 5.45
C LEU A 41 11.25 0.37 4.61
N LEU A 42 10.56 -0.74 4.86
CA LEU A 42 10.70 -1.97 4.07
C LEU A 42 10.31 -1.76 2.60
N SER A 43 9.27 -0.96 2.35
CA SER A 43 8.82 -0.64 0.99
C SER A 43 9.86 0.20 0.24
N ILE A 44 10.42 1.22 0.89
CA ILE A 44 11.51 2.05 0.34
C ILE A 44 12.76 1.20 0.06
N PHE A 45 13.16 0.36 1.00
CA PHE A 45 14.32 -0.51 0.83
C PHE A 45 14.14 -1.50 -0.33
N SER A 46 12.93 -2.02 -0.51
CA SER A 46 12.58 -2.90 -1.62
C SER A 46 12.72 -2.22 -2.98
N VAL A 47 12.33 -0.94 -3.07
CA VAL A 47 12.53 -0.11 -4.27
C VAL A 47 14.00 0.16 -4.53
N LEU A 48 14.77 0.52 -3.50
CA LEU A 48 16.20 0.83 -3.63
C LEU A 48 17.02 -0.38 -4.08
N ARG A 49 16.67 -1.59 -3.63
CA ARG A 49 17.32 -2.83 -4.04
C ARG A 49 16.80 -3.41 -5.36
N TYR A 50 15.82 -2.78 -6.02
CA TYR A 50 15.27 -3.29 -7.27
C TYR A 50 16.25 -3.08 -8.44
N LYS A 51 16.80 -4.17 -8.97
CA LYS A 51 17.73 -4.19 -10.12
C LYS A 51 17.04 -4.43 -11.48
N GLY A 52 15.72 -4.25 -11.60
CA GLY A 52 15.00 -4.47 -12.85
C GLY A 52 15.13 -3.33 -13.87
N SER A 53 14.36 -3.40 -14.95
CA SER A 53 14.36 -2.37 -16.01
C SER A 53 13.92 -1.00 -15.47
N ASN A 54 14.44 0.10 -16.05
CA ASN A 54 14.06 1.47 -15.68
C ASN A 54 12.53 1.67 -15.70
N LYS A 55 11.81 1.08 -16.66
CA LYS A 55 10.35 1.17 -16.73
C LYS A 55 9.67 0.46 -15.56
N GLU A 56 10.10 -0.77 -15.23
CA GLU A 56 9.58 -1.50 -14.07
C GLU A 56 9.90 -0.78 -12.75
N ARG A 57 11.06 -0.14 -12.65
CA ARG A 57 11.46 0.65 -11.49
C ARG A 57 10.54 1.86 -11.27
N VAL A 58 10.13 2.55 -12.34
CA VAL A 58 9.15 3.65 -12.28
C VAL A 58 7.81 3.15 -11.74
N TYR A 59 7.28 2.03 -12.25
CA TYR A 59 6.04 1.45 -11.71
C TYR A 59 6.17 1.08 -10.23
N LEU A 60 7.31 0.53 -9.82
CA LEU A 60 7.59 0.17 -8.42
C LEU A 60 7.65 1.41 -7.51
N ILE A 61 8.26 2.50 -7.97
CA ILE A 61 8.29 3.78 -7.26
C ILE A 61 6.88 4.34 -7.10
N VAL A 62 6.09 4.40 -8.19
CA VAL A 62 4.71 4.91 -8.16
C VAL A 62 3.84 4.08 -7.21
N MET A 63 3.92 2.75 -7.28
CA MET A 63 3.22 1.86 -6.33
C MET A 63 3.64 2.14 -4.89
N THR A 64 4.93 2.32 -4.64
CA THR A 64 5.45 2.58 -3.28
C THR A 64 4.97 3.91 -2.74
N ILE A 65 4.97 4.97 -3.57
CA ILE A 65 4.43 6.28 -3.19
C ILE A 65 2.93 6.17 -2.85
N LEU A 66 2.14 5.46 -3.66
CA LEU A 66 0.72 5.24 -3.39
C LEU A 66 0.48 4.46 -2.09
N VAL A 67 1.29 3.44 -1.81
CA VAL A 67 1.24 2.70 -0.53
C VAL A 67 1.56 3.63 0.64
N ILE A 68 2.63 4.43 0.55
CA ILE A 68 3.00 5.37 1.62
C ILE A 68 1.88 6.40 1.86
N LEU A 69 1.29 6.95 0.80
CA LEU A 69 0.14 7.86 0.90
C LEU A 69 -1.07 7.20 1.58
N LEU A 70 -1.37 5.95 1.23
CA LEU A 70 -2.45 5.18 1.86
C LEU A 70 -2.17 4.97 3.36
N LEU A 71 -0.94 4.57 3.71
CA LEU A 71 -0.54 4.36 5.11
C LEU A 71 -0.59 5.67 5.90
N CYS A 72 -0.09 6.79 5.35
CA CYS A 72 -0.21 8.11 5.97
C CYS A 72 -1.67 8.51 6.22
N THR A 73 -2.55 8.24 5.25
CA THR A 73 -3.99 8.52 5.36
C THR A 73 -4.60 7.71 6.51
N ILE A 74 -4.20 6.45 6.69
CA ILE A 74 -4.62 5.59 7.81
C ILE A 74 -4.11 6.15 9.14
N VAL A 75 -2.83 6.52 9.23
CA VAL A 75 -2.27 7.11 10.45
C VAL A 75 -3.05 8.36 10.86
N MET A 76 -3.28 9.28 9.92
CA MET A 76 -4.02 10.51 10.18
C MET A 76 -5.46 10.24 10.63
N ALA A 77 -6.15 9.29 9.99
CA ALA A 77 -7.50 8.90 10.37
C ALA A 77 -7.56 8.36 11.82
N VAL A 78 -6.59 7.52 12.20
CA VAL A 78 -6.52 6.95 13.56
C VAL A 78 -6.14 8.01 14.60
N ILE A 79 -5.17 8.90 14.29
CA ILE A 79 -4.82 10.04 15.16
C ILE A 79 -6.05 10.90 15.45
N ILE A 80 -6.82 11.24 14.41
CA ILE A 80 -8.00 12.08 14.55
C ILE A 80 -9.08 11.35 15.34
N GLN A 81 -9.30 10.05 15.10
CA GLN A 81 -10.27 9.28 15.87
C GLN A 81 -9.93 9.23 17.36
N ASN A 82 -8.65 9.09 17.71
CA ASN A 82 -8.22 8.95 19.10
C ASN A 82 -8.12 10.30 19.84
N ASN A 83 -7.60 11.34 19.19
CA ASN A 83 -7.35 12.64 19.83
C ASN A 83 -8.51 13.64 19.66
N TYR A 84 -9.33 13.47 18.62
CA TYR A 84 -10.41 14.40 18.25
C TYR A 84 -11.70 13.65 17.85
N PRO A 85 -12.31 12.86 18.77
CA PRO A 85 -13.47 12.02 18.45
C PRO A 85 -14.68 12.82 17.94
N GLN A 86 -14.83 14.06 18.40
CA GLN A 86 -15.89 14.98 17.97
C GLN A 86 -15.75 15.36 16.48
N LEU A 87 -14.51 15.57 16.03
CA LEU A 87 -14.21 15.87 14.62
C LEU A 87 -14.31 14.61 13.77
N SER A 88 -13.88 13.47 14.32
CA SER A 88 -13.83 12.17 13.63
C SER A 88 -15.17 11.81 12.97
N VAL A 89 -16.30 12.06 13.63
CA VAL A 89 -17.64 11.75 13.07
C VAL A 89 -17.87 12.43 11.72
N HIS A 90 -17.41 13.68 11.55
CA HIS A 90 -17.60 14.43 10.32
C HIS A 90 -16.53 14.13 9.26
N VAL A 91 -15.27 13.88 9.65
CA VAL A 91 -14.18 13.64 8.70
C VAL A 91 -13.98 12.16 8.31
N LYS A 92 -14.50 11.21 9.09
CA LYS A 92 -14.43 9.76 8.77
C LYS A 92 -14.90 9.41 7.35
N PRO A 93 -16.04 9.89 6.83
CA PRO A 93 -16.43 9.59 5.45
C PRO A 93 -15.46 10.15 4.40
N ILE A 94 -14.79 11.27 4.67
CA ILE A 94 -13.77 11.85 3.79
C ILE A 94 -12.54 10.94 3.75
N PHE A 95 -12.05 10.48 4.90
CA PHE A 95 -10.94 9.54 4.98
C PHE A 95 -11.25 8.20 4.30
N VAL A 96 -12.45 7.68 4.48
CA VAL A 96 -12.88 6.44 3.81
C VAL A 96 -12.92 6.61 2.29
N SER A 97 -13.47 7.72 1.80
CA SER A 97 -13.50 8.05 0.37
C SER A 97 -12.10 8.19 -0.21
N LEU A 98 -11.21 8.90 0.51
CA LEU A 98 -9.81 9.08 0.10
C LEU A 98 -9.05 7.75 0.05
N MET A 99 -9.22 6.88 1.05
CA MET A 99 -8.65 5.53 1.06
C MET A 99 -9.15 4.70 -0.13
N ALA A 100 -10.44 4.79 -0.46
CA ALA A 100 -11.01 4.08 -1.61
C ALA A 100 -10.40 4.55 -2.94
N ILE A 101 -10.25 5.87 -3.13
CA ILE A 101 -9.63 6.44 -4.35
C ILE A 101 -8.17 5.99 -4.48
N LEU A 102 -7.40 6.09 -3.40
CA LEU A 102 -6.00 5.66 -3.38
C LEU A 102 -5.88 4.15 -3.67
N PHE A 103 -6.77 3.34 -3.10
CA PHE A 103 -6.79 1.90 -3.31
C PHE A 103 -7.13 1.52 -4.76
N VAL A 104 -8.14 2.16 -5.36
CA VAL A 104 -8.51 1.95 -6.77
C VAL A 104 -7.35 2.37 -7.69
N THR A 105 -6.73 3.51 -7.41
CA THR A 105 -5.57 3.99 -8.18
C THR A 105 -4.42 2.99 -8.10
N LEU A 106 -4.15 2.46 -6.91
CA LEU A 106 -3.13 1.43 -6.71
C LEU A 106 -3.45 0.15 -7.48
N LEU A 107 -4.70 -0.30 -7.51
CA LEU A 107 -5.12 -1.45 -8.32
C LEU A 107 -4.87 -1.22 -9.81
N ILE A 108 -5.21 -0.04 -10.35
CA ILE A 108 -4.98 0.30 -11.75
C ILE A 108 -3.48 0.23 -12.08
N VAL A 109 -2.62 0.81 -11.23
CA VAL A 109 -1.16 0.81 -11.45
C VAL A 109 -0.60 -0.63 -11.38
N VAL A 110 -1.08 -1.45 -10.44
CA VAL A 110 -0.68 -2.86 -10.34
C VAL A 110 -1.08 -3.62 -11.60
N PHE A 111 -2.31 -3.41 -12.10
CA PHE A 111 -2.80 -4.06 -13.30
C PHE A 111 -2.01 -3.64 -14.55
N ALA A 112 -1.72 -2.34 -14.69
CA ALA A 112 -0.90 -1.81 -15.76
C ALA A 112 0.53 -2.41 -15.74
N ASN A 113 1.14 -2.52 -14.56
CA ASN A 113 2.45 -3.16 -14.41
C ASN A 113 2.41 -4.67 -14.76
N ALA A 114 1.34 -5.38 -14.37
CA ALA A 114 1.16 -6.78 -14.72
C ALA A 114 1.01 -6.99 -16.23
N LEU A 115 0.21 -6.15 -16.91
CA LEU A 115 0.05 -6.17 -18.36
C LEU A 115 1.37 -5.87 -19.09
N TYR A 116 2.09 -4.83 -18.66
CA TYR A 116 3.40 -4.49 -19.21
C TYR A 116 4.37 -5.67 -19.14
N LYS A 117 4.41 -6.34 -17.98
CA LYS A 117 5.27 -7.51 -17.77
C LYS A 117 4.85 -8.71 -18.61
N SER A 118 3.54 -8.93 -18.78
CA SER A 118 2.99 -10.01 -19.62
C SER A 118 3.38 -9.83 -21.09
N ASN A 119 3.19 -8.64 -21.64
CA ASN A 119 3.54 -8.34 -23.04
C ASN A 119 5.06 -8.42 -23.30
N ASN A 120 5.89 -7.99 -22.35
CA ASN A 120 7.34 -8.12 -22.49
C ASN A 120 7.82 -9.59 -22.48
N ILE A 121 7.19 -10.46 -21.68
CA ILE A 121 7.48 -11.89 -21.66
C ILE A 121 7.01 -12.56 -22.97
N GLY A 122 5.86 -12.14 -23.51
CA GLY A 122 5.34 -12.63 -24.79
C GLY A 122 6.25 -12.29 -25.98
N ASN A 123 6.84 -11.10 -26.00
CA ASN A 123 7.78 -10.68 -27.05
C ASN A 123 9.16 -11.36 -26.94
N SER A 124 9.61 -11.73 -25.73
CA SER A 124 10.86 -12.48 -25.54
C SER A 124 10.78 -13.95 -25.98
N LYS A 125 9.58 -14.54 -26.04
CA LYS A 125 9.37 -15.92 -26.51
C LYS A 125 9.14 -16.04 -28.02
N LYS A 126 8.96 -14.92 -28.71
CA LYS A 126 8.79 -14.85 -30.17
C LYS A 126 10.10 -14.57 -30.93
N LYS A 127 11.23 -14.50 -30.23
CA LYS A 127 12.56 -14.30 -30.81
C LYS A 127 13.40 -15.55 -30.65
#